data_AF-A0A968MV66-F1
#
_entry.id   AF-A0A968MV66-F1
#
_cell.length_a   1.000
_cell.length_b   1.000
_cell.length_c   1.000
_cell.angle_alpha   90.00
_cell.angle_beta   90.00
_cell.angle_gamma   90.00
#
_symmetry.space_group_name_H-M   'P 1'
#
loop_
_entity.id
_entity.type
_entity.pdbx_description
1 polymer ?
#
loop_
_entity_poly.entity_id
_entity_poly.type
_entity_poly.pdbx_seq_one_letter_code
_entity_poly.pdbx_strand_id
1 'polypeptide(L)' 'FKQIAWEGISILEAVSTTNELSIILNDKDVDRAFSVLKQSYV' A
#
# COMPACT_ATOMS: atom_id res chain seq x y z
N PHE A 1 4.69 -2.05 3.70
CA PHE A 1 5.41 -2.45 2.46
C PHE A 1 5.43 -3.95 2.22
N LYS A 2 6.03 -4.78 3.10
CA LYS A 2 6.12 -6.23 2.86
C LYS A 2 4.78 -6.90 2.58
N GLN A 3 3.73 -6.52 3.31
CA GLN A 3 2.38 -7.08 3.11
C GLN A 3 1.76 -6.72 1.75
N ILE A 4 1.92 -5.48 1.27
CA ILE A 4 1.41 -5.06 -0.05
C ILE A 4 2.12 -5.84 -1.17
N ALA A 5 3.44 -6.00 -1.07
CA ALA A 5 4.22 -6.75 -2.05
C ALA A 5 3.91 -8.26 -2.04
N TRP A 6 3.68 -8.85 -0.87
CA TRP A 6 3.29 -10.26 -0.73
C TRP A 6 1.91 -10.57 -1.29
N GLU A 7 1.03 -9.57 -1.35
CA GLU A 7 -0.27 -9.66 -2.00
C GLU A 7 -0.19 -9.45 -3.53
N GLY A 8 1.01 -9.21 -4.07
CA GLY A 8 1.22 -8.98 -5.49
C GLY A 8 0.74 -7.62 -6.00
N ILE A 9 0.57 -6.64 -5.10
CA ILE A 9 0.21 -5.28 -5.47
C ILE A 9 1.49 -4.50 -5.81
N SER A 10 1.56 -4.00 -7.04
CA SER A 10 2.70 -3.22 -7.52
C SER A 10 2.62 -1.77 -7.05
N ILE A 11 3.72 -1.30 -6.45
CA ILE A 11 3.90 0.12 -6.10
C ILE A 11 4.58 0.82 -7.28
N LEU A 12 3.94 1.85 -7.80
CA LEU A 12 4.48 2.66 -8.89
C LEU A 12 5.46 3.69 -8.33
N GLU A 13 5.07 4.38 -7.27
CA GLU A 13 5.89 5.40 -6.61
C GLU A 13 5.66 5.39 -5.09
N ALA A 14 6.66 5.84 -4.34
CA ALA A 14 6.59 6.04 -2.91
C ALA A 14 7.30 7.32 -2.49
N VAL A 15 6.67 8.11 -1.62
CA VAL A 15 7.21 9.34 -1.05
C VAL A 15 7.06 9.28 0.46
N SER A 16 8.14 9.46 1.21
CA SER A 16 8.14 9.40 2.68
C SER A 16 8.65 10.70 3.30
N THR A 17 7.95 11.14 4.34
CA THR A 17 8.43 12.14 5.31
C THR A 17 8.69 11.44 6.65
N THR A 18 9.00 12.20 7.71
CA THR A 18 9.27 11.64 9.04
C THR A 18 8.12 10.81 9.61
N ASN A 19 6.86 11.20 9.35
CA ASN A 19 5.68 10.57 9.94
C ASN A 19 4.64 10.13 8.91
N GLU A 20 4.84 10.41 7.63
CA GLU A 20 3.87 10.11 6.59
C GLU A 20 4.53 9.35 5.45
N LEU A 21 3.76 8.45 4.86
CA LEU A 21 4.13 7.71 3.68
C LEU A 21 2.98 7.79 2.68
N SER A 22 3.28 8.29 1.49
CA SER A 22 2.38 8.27 0.34
C SER A 22 2.87 7.26 -0.69
N ILE A 23 1.96 6.45 -1.24
CA ILE A 23 2.25 5.48 -2.31
C ILE A 23 1.27 5.65 -3.47
N ILE A 24 1.78 5.53 -4.69
CA ILE A 24 0.99 5.55 -5.92
C ILE A 24 0.85 4.12 -6.42
N LEU A 25 -0.38 3.71 -6.75
CA LEU A 25 -0.75 2.38 -7.21
C LEU A 25 -1.58 2.48 -8.50
N ASN A 26 -1.81 1.36 -9.19
CA ASN A 26 -2.86 1.31 -10.20
C ASN A 26 -4.24 1.39 -9.53
N ASP A 27 -5.19 2.08 -10.18
CA ASP A 27 -6.55 2.28 -9.69
C ASP A 27 -7.24 0.97 -9.28
N LYS A 28 -7.10 -0.07 -10.11
CA LYS A 28 -7.62 -1.43 -9.85
C LYS A 28 -7.11 -2.07 -8.54
N ASP A 29 -5.98 -1.62 -8.02
CA ASP A 29 -5.32 -2.20 -6.85
C ASP A 29 -5.61 -1.41 -5.56
N VAL A 30 -6.28 -0.24 -5.66
CA VAL A 30 -6.53 0.68 -4.54
C VAL A 30 -7.34 0.02 -3.43
N ASP A 31 -8.51 -0.54 -3.75
CA ASP A 31 -9.40 -1.14 -2.76
C ASP A 31 -8.75 -2.32 -2.02
N ARG A 32 -7.99 -3.13 -2.74
CA ARG A 32 -7.25 -4.26 -2.18
C ARG A 32 -6.10 -3.80 -1.29
N ALA A 33 -5.33 -2.81 -1.74
CA ALA A 33 -4.25 -2.23 -0.95
C ALA A 33 -4.75 -1.63 0.37
N PHE A 34 -5.88 -0.91 0.33
CA PHE A 34 -6.53 -0.40 1.54
C PHE A 34 -6.96 -1.52 2.49
N SER A 35 -7.53 -2.59 1.94
CA SER A 35 -7.97 -3.74 2.74
C SER A 35 -6.79 -4.40 3.44
N VAL A 36 -5.70 -4.67 2.74
CA VAL A 36 -4.46 -5.28 3.27
C VAL A 36 -3.80 -4.41 4.34
N LEU A 37 -3.73 -3.08 4.10
CA LEU A 37 -3.20 -2.13 5.07
C LEU A 37 -4.06 -2.08 6.34
N LYS A 38 -5.39 -2.13 6.20
CA LYS A 38 -6.34 -2.07 7.31
C LYS A 38 -6.41 -3.38 8.11
N GLN A 39 -6.23 -4.53 7.46
CA GLN A 39 -6.25 -5.86 8.10
C GLN A 39 -5.10 -6.08 9.09
N SER A 40 -4.07 -5.24 9.04
CA SER A 40 -2.95 -5.25 10.00
C SER A 40 -3.28 -4.57 11.33
N TYR A 41 -4.51 -4.11 11.52
CA TYR A 41 -5.04 -3.55 12.76
C TYR A 41 -6.18 -4.45 13.30
N VAL A 42 -5.83 -5.67 13.66
CA VAL A 42 -6.62 -6.55 14.53
C VAL A 42 -5.70 -7.09 15.62
#